data_AF-A0A956HIL6-F1
#
_entry.id   AF-A0A956HIL6-F1
#
_cell.length_a   1.000
_cell.length_b   1.000
_cell.length_c   1.000
_cell.angle_alpha   90.00
_cell.angle_beta   90.00
_cell.angle_gamma   90.00
#
_symmetry.space_group_name_H-M   'P 1'
#
loop_
_entity.id
_entity.type
_entity.pdbx_description
1 polymer ?
#
loop_
_entity_poly.entity_id
_entity_poly.type
_entity_poly.pdbx_seq_one_letter_code
_entity_poly.pdbx_strand_id
1 'polypeptide(L)'
;MSGADQRGGLMAWFQRSALWRLKVRLQFSGWLQYVATALVGAVLLALAALLATIDGLAGPLAWVLAALGGALALAAVFDVVTLKLGLRPVEAIPGALERLDAFELMRARRSCRSFQPRDLTRAHLEALLEAARLHCRAERRISAAPIRLEYVAAALTVWPVVGAREFFVAIAPREYDRGAVIDVGRSLQRVVLDATRLGVATCWIGPGADQTSVARQLGDRFDATRDHIICVCALGYRSRLMPLAIRIMNAAMHRRLPLTALLFADAGCTTPLATDTPPFSTFARAFEACRWSPSSYNEQPTRCVGVLDHDGQLAR
;
A
#
# COMPACT_ATOMS: atom_id res chain seq x y z
N MET A 1 -6.18 -26.41 21.71
CA MET A 1 -5.05 -25.46 21.82
C MET A 1 -3.81 -26.11 21.22
N SER A 2 -3.32 -25.73 20.02
CA SER A 2 -1.92 -25.98 19.56
C SER A 2 -1.64 -25.72 18.05
N GLY A 3 -2.28 -24.74 17.40
CA GLY A 3 -1.93 -24.34 16.03
C GLY A 3 -1.51 -22.87 15.90
N ALA A 4 -2.20 -21.99 16.62
CA ALA A 4 -1.90 -20.56 16.69
C ALA A 4 -0.72 -20.25 17.63
N ASP A 5 -0.59 -21.02 18.72
CA ASP A 5 0.40 -20.79 19.78
C ASP A 5 1.84 -21.13 19.33
N GLN A 6 2.02 -22.22 18.57
CA GLN A 6 3.31 -22.58 17.98
C GLN A 6 3.76 -21.61 16.85
N ARG A 7 2.82 -21.12 16.03
CA ARG A 7 3.10 -20.09 15.02
C ARG A 7 3.48 -18.76 15.67
N GLY A 8 2.84 -18.41 16.78
CA GLY A 8 3.20 -17.25 17.61
C GLY A 8 4.63 -17.36 18.17
N GLY A 9 4.99 -18.53 18.71
CA GLY A 9 6.33 -18.79 19.25
C GLY A 9 7.45 -18.73 18.21
N LEU A 10 7.27 -19.38 17.05
CA LEU A 10 8.27 -19.37 15.97
C LEU A 10 8.46 -17.97 15.37
N MET A 11 7.36 -17.23 15.17
CA MET A 11 7.40 -15.87 14.66
C MET A 11 8.05 -14.91 15.66
N ALA A 12 7.73 -15.04 16.96
CA ALA A 12 8.35 -14.24 18.02
C ALA A 12 9.86 -14.53 18.15
N TRP A 13 10.28 -15.79 18.00
CA TRP A 13 11.69 -16.16 17.95
C TRP A 13 12.38 -15.55 16.71
N PHE A 14 11.78 -15.68 15.53
CA PHE A 14 12.35 -15.13 14.29
C PHE A 14 12.50 -13.61 14.36
N GLN A 15 11.53 -12.90 14.95
CA GLN A 15 11.59 -11.45 15.18
C GLN A 15 12.74 -11.03 16.13
N ARG A 16 13.29 -11.95 16.93
CA ARG A 16 14.46 -11.72 17.79
C ARG A 16 15.78 -12.14 17.14
N SER A 17 15.74 -12.72 15.94
CA SER A 17 16.94 -13.19 15.23
C SER A 17 17.79 -12.05 14.67
N ALA A 18 19.08 -12.34 14.41
CA ALA A 18 19.97 -11.41 13.72
C ALA A 18 19.51 -11.12 12.28
N LEU A 19 18.94 -12.12 11.60
CA LEU A 19 18.39 -11.99 10.24
C LEU A 19 17.21 -11.01 10.20
N TRP A 20 16.31 -11.06 11.19
CA TRP A 20 15.21 -10.10 11.27
C TRP A 20 15.72 -8.68 11.52
N ARG A 21 16.68 -8.50 12.43
CA ARG A 21 17.31 -7.18 12.66
C ARG A 21 17.97 -6.65 11.39
N LEU A 22 18.69 -7.49 10.64
CA LEU A 22 19.28 -7.11 9.36
C LEU A 22 18.21 -6.72 8.34
N LYS A 23 17.15 -7.51 8.20
CA LYS A 23 16.02 -7.20 7.33
C LYS A 23 15.38 -5.86 7.67
N VAL A 24 15.13 -5.58 8.95
CA VAL A 24 14.54 -4.31 9.42
C VAL A 24 15.49 -3.14 9.16
N ARG A 25 16.80 -3.30 9.40
CA ARG A 25 17.81 -2.29 9.06
C ARG A 25 17.84 -2.00 7.56
N LEU A 26 17.83 -3.03 6.72
CA LEU A 26 17.76 -2.89 5.26
C LEU A 26 16.44 -2.26 4.81
N GLN A 27 15.34 -2.57 5.48
CA GLN A 27 14.02 -2.01 5.20
C GLN A 27 14.04 -0.49 5.39
N PHE A 28 14.50 -0.05 6.56
CA PHE A 28 14.47 1.37 6.93
C PHE A 28 15.67 2.18 6.40
N SER A 29 16.73 1.54 5.90
CA SER A 29 17.75 2.21 5.08
C SER A 29 17.36 2.33 3.61
N GLY A 30 16.21 1.75 3.24
CA GLY A 30 15.72 1.70 1.86
C GLY A 30 16.64 0.90 0.93
N TRP A 31 17.30 -0.14 1.44
CA TRP A 31 18.15 -1.04 0.65
C TRP A 31 17.52 -2.42 0.42
N LEU A 32 16.55 -2.82 1.24
CA LEU A 32 15.96 -4.16 1.23
C LEU A 32 15.50 -4.61 -0.16
N GLN A 33 14.83 -3.72 -0.90
CA GLN A 33 14.28 -4.03 -2.22
C GLN A 33 15.34 -4.32 -3.28
N TYR A 34 16.55 -3.77 -3.16
CA TYR A 34 17.66 -4.00 -4.10
C TYR A 34 18.44 -5.26 -3.70
N VAL A 35 18.71 -5.40 -2.39
CA VAL A 35 19.41 -6.56 -1.84
C VAL A 35 18.63 -7.84 -2.06
N ALA A 36 17.29 -7.81 -1.98
CA ALA A 36 16.46 -8.98 -2.25
C ALA A 36 16.69 -9.56 -3.66
N THR A 37 16.70 -8.69 -4.68
CA THR A 37 16.95 -9.12 -6.07
C THR A 37 18.39 -9.58 -6.26
N ALA A 38 19.37 -8.84 -5.73
CA ALA A 38 20.78 -9.19 -5.82
C ALA A 38 21.09 -10.54 -5.15
N LEU A 39 20.50 -10.82 -3.99
CA LEU A 39 20.69 -12.06 -3.24
C LEU A 39 20.18 -13.27 -4.01
N VAL A 40 18.98 -13.19 -4.61
CA VAL A 40 18.45 -14.27 -5.44
C VAL A 40 19.36 -14.50 -6.65
N GLY A 41 19.82 -13.43 -7.30
CA GLY A 41 20.78 -13.53 -8.40
C GLY A 41 22.08 -14.24 -7.99
N ALA A 42 22.66 -13.84 -6.85
CA ALA A 42 23.88 -14.44 -6.32
C ALA A 42 23.71 -15.93 -5.99
N VAL A 43 22.58 -16.33 -5.41
CA VAL A 43 22.26 -17.74 -5.14
C VAL A 43 22.18 -18.55 -6.43
N LEU A 44 21.49 -18.04 -7.46
CA LEU A 44 21.40 -18.73 -8.75
C LEU A 44 22.78 -18.88 -9.41
N LEU A 45 23.62 -17.85 -9.35
CA LEU A 45 25.00 -17.91 -9.86
C LEU A 45 25.86 -18.92 -9.09
N ALA A 46 25.74 -18.98 -7.77
CA ALA A 46 26.45 -19.96 -6.96
C ALA A 46 26.00 -21.40 -7.27
N LEU A 47 24.70 -21.63 -7.44
CA LEU A 47 24.15 -22.92 -7.85
C LEU A 47 24.60 -23.31 -9.26
N ALA A 48 24.64 -22.35 -10.19
CA ALA A 48 25.16 -22.57 -11.53
C ALA A 48 26.65 -22.99 -11.50
N ALA A 49 27.47 -22.31 -10.70
CA ALA A 49 28.88 -22.65 -10.55
C ALA A 49 29.09 -24.05 -9.96
N LEU A 50 28.27 -24.44 -8.98
CA LEU A 50 28.30 -25.79 -8.40
C LEU A 50 27.86 -26.86 -9.41
N LEU A 51 26.80 -26.61 -10.19
CA LEU A 51 26.33 -27.56 -11.20
C LEU A 51 27.29 -27.70 -12.38
N ALA A 52 28.06 -26.65 -12.68
CA ALA A 52 29.10 -26.69 -13.70
C ALA A 52 30.27 -27.63 -13.36
N THR A 53 30.41 -28.05 -12.08
CA THR A 53 31.41 -29.06 -11.68
C THR A 53 30.91 -30.49 -11.76
N ILE A 54 29.66 -30.72 -12.18
CA ILE A 54 29.04 -32.04 -12.27
C ILE A 54 28.86 -32.41 -13.75
N ASP A 55 29.40 -33.56 -14.16
CA ASP A 55 29.28 -34.03 -15.54
C ASP A 55 27.84 -34.43 -15.92
N GLY A 56 27.51 -34.29 -17.22
CA GLY A 56 26.23 -34.74 -17.79
C GLY A 56 25.16 -33.64 -17.93
N LEU A 57 23.89 -33.99 -17.69
CA LEU A 57 22.73 -33.09 -17.88
C LEU A 57 22.72 -31.85 -16.95
N ALA A 58 23.66 -31.76 -16.01
CA ALA A 58 23.85 -30.61 -15.15
C ALA A 58 24.38 -29.37 -15.92
N GLY A 59 25.10 -29.57 -17.04
CA GLY A 59 25.66 -28.49 -17.85
C GLY A 59 24.61 -27.51 -18.42
N PRO A 60 23.59 -27.98 -19.17
CA PRO A 60 22.53 -27.10 -19.67
C PRO A 60 21.77 -26.37 -18.57
N LEU A 61 21.50 -27.04 -17.44
CA LEU A 61 20.84 -26.43 -16.28
C LEU A 61 21.71 -25.34 -15.63
N ALA A 62 23.02 -25.57 -15.52
CA ALA A 62 23.97 -24.57 -15.03
C ALA A 62 23.94 -23.30 -15.88
N TRP A 63 23.88 -23.42 -17.21
CA TRP A 63 23.75 -22.27 -18.11
C TRP A 63 22.45 -21.49 -17.92
N VAL A 64 21.32 -22.18 -17.74
CA VAL A 64 20.03 -21.53 -17.46
C VAL A 64 20.09 -20.75 -16.15
N LEU A 65 20.63 -21.36 -15.09
CA LEU A 65 20.77 -20.71 -13.79
C LEU A 65 21.75 -19.53 -13.84
N ALA A 66 22.86 -19.67 -14.58
CA ALA A 66 23.81 -18.60 -14.79
C ALA A 66 23.18 -17.41 -15.52
N ALA A 67 22.43 -17.68 -16.60
CA ALA A 67 21.73 -16.65 -17.36
C ALA A 67 20.69 -15.91 -16.50
N LEU A 68 19.86 -16.66 -15.74
CA LEU A 68 18.88 -16.06 -14.83
C LEU A 68 19.55 -15.26 -13.71
N GLY A 69 20.59 -15.81 -13.09
CA GLY A 69 21.36 -15.14 -12.03
C GLY A 69 22.02 -13.87 -12.52
N GLY A 70 22.65 -13.91 -13.70
CA GLY A 70 23.24 -12.74 -14.35
C GLY A 70 22.20 -11.68 -14.70
N ALA A 71 21.04 -12.07 -15.24
CA ALA A 71 19.94 -11.15 -15.52
C ALA A 71 19.42 -10.45 -14.25
N LEU A 72 19.29 -11.18 -13.14
CA LEU A 72 18.88 -10.60 -11.85
C LEU A 72 19.96 -9.66 -11.27
N ALA A 73 21.24 -10.00 -11.41
CA ALA A 73 22.34 -9.13 -11.00
C ALA A 73 22.33 -7.81 -11.80
N LEU A 74 22.17 -7.89 -13.13
CA LEU A 74 22.03 -6.72 -14.00
C LEU A 74 20.81 -5.89 -13.64
N ALA A 75 19.66 -6.53 -13.36
CA ALA A 75 18.45 -5.84 -12.91
C ALA A 75 18.67 -5.12 -11.58
N ALA A 76 19.36 -5.75 -10.62
CA ALA A 76 19.67 -5.12 -9.33
C ALA A 76 20.61 -3.90 -9.50
N VAL A 77 21.64 -4.02 -10.35
CA VAL A 77 22.53 -2.88 -10.68
C VAL A 77 21.74 -1.76 -11.33
N PHE A 78 20.90 -2.07 -12.32
CA PHE A 78 20.03 -1.10 -12.99
C PHE A 78 19.11 -0.38 -12.00
N ASP A 79 18.45 -1.13 -11.11
CA ASP A 79 17.58 -0.56 -10.08
C ASP A 79 18.35 0.36 -9.12
N VAL A 80 19.57 -0.02 -8.71
CA VAL A 80 20.41 0.82 -7.84
C VAL A 80 20.82 2.11 -8.57
N VAL A 81 21.34 2.01 -9.79
CA VAL A 81 21.78 3.15 -10.60
C VAL A 81 20.62 4.12 -10.83
N THR A 82 19.47 3.62 -11.25
CA THR A 82 18.35 4.47 -11.66
C THR A 82 17.51 5.01 -10.49
N LEU A 83 17.28 4.20 -9.46
CA LEU A 83 16.34 4.55 -8.37
C LEU A 83 17.04 4.93 -7.07
N LYS A 84 18.18 4.31 -6.74
CA LYS A 84 18.93 4.65 -5.51
C LYS A 84 19.90 5.80 -5.73
N LEU A 85 20.65 5.77 -6.85
CA LEU A 85 21.59 6.83 -7.23
C LEU A 85 20.91 7.94 -8.05
N GLY A 86 19.70 7.71 -8.55
CA GLY A 86 18.88 8.73 -9.21
C GLY A 86 19.29 9.03 -10.65
N LEU A 87 20.12 8.21 -11.28
CA LEU A 87 20.53 8.35 -12.69
C LEU A 87 19.41 7.84 -13.60
N ARG A 88 18.40 8.68 -13.84
CA ARG A 88 17.20 8.33 -14.62
C ARG A 88 16.69 9.49 -15.47
N PRO A 89 16.01 9.20 -16.60
CA PRO A 89 15.38 10.24 -17.40
C PRO A 89 14.26 10.94 -16.64
N VAL A 90 13.99 12.19 -17.02
CA VAL A 90 12.84 12.93 -16.52
C VAL A 90 11.57 12.33 -17.12
N GLU A 91 10.61 12.02 -16.25
CA GLU A 91 9.32 11.46 -16.63
C GLU A 91 8.27 12.57 -16.73
N ALA A 92 7.33 12.41 -17.67
CA ALA A 92 6.20 13.33 -17.79
C ALA A 92 5.28 13.22 -16.57
N ILE A 93 4.69 14.35 -16.19
CA ILE A 93 3.63 14.39 -15.18
C ILE A 93 2.38 13.75 -15.78
N PRO A 94 1.76 12.74 -15.12
CA PRO A 94 0.49 12.17 -15.56
C PRO A 94 -0.59 13.24 -15.63
N GLY A 95 -1.40 13.21 -16.70
CA GLY A 95 -2.56 14.09 -16.84
C GLY A 95 -3.71 13.72 -15.90
N ALA A 96 -4.61 14.67 -15.67
CA ALA A 96 -5.81 14.46 -14.88
C ALA A 96 -6.78 13.46 -15.56
N LEU A 97 -7.52 12.73 -14.73
CA LEU A 97 -8.53 11.73 -15.12
C LEU A 97 -9.94 12.31 -15.05
N GLU A 98 -10.14 13.49 -15.64
CA GLU A 98 -11.40 14.26 -15.52
C GLU A 98 -12.62 13.51 -16.07
N ARG A 99 -12.41 12.68 -17.09
CA ARG A 99 -13.49 11.94 -17.77
C ARG A 99 -14.03 10.75 -16.95
N LEU A 100 -13.35 10.34 -15.88
CA LEU A 100 -13.76 9.19 -15.10
C LEU A 100 -14.81 9.56 -14.05
N ASP A 101 -15.85 8.75 -13.94
CA ASP A 101 -16.81 8.86 -12.85
C ASP A 101 -16.24 8.33 -11.51
N ALA A 102 -17.03 8.43 -10.44
CA ALA A 102 -16.58 8.04 -9.11
C ALA A 102 -16.20 6.55 -9.00
N PHE A 103 -16.97 5.65 -9.60
CA PHE A 103 -16.70 4.21 -9.53
C PHE A 103 -15.51 3.83 -10.42
N GLU A 104 -15.39 4.47 -11.58
CA GLU A 104 -14.23 4.32 -12.46
C GLU A 104 -12.95 4.80 -11.79
N LEU A 105 -12.98 5.92 -11.06
CA LEU A 105 -11.83 6.37 -10.27
C LEU A 105 -11.48 5.39 -9.15
N MET A 106 -12.47 4.87 -8.42
CA MET A 106 -12.23 3.86 -7.38
C MET A 106 -11.54 2.62 -7.99
N ARG A 107 -11.94 2.23 -9.21
CA ARG A 107 -11.33 1.14 -9.96
C ARG A 107 -9.97 1.51 -10.56
N ALA A 108 -9.73 2.76 -10.94
CA ALA A 108 -8.46 3.21 -11.52
C ALA A 108 -7.38 3.41 -10.45
N ARG A 109 -7.76 3.78 -9.24
CA ARG A 109 -6.86 3.98 -8.10
C ARG A 109 -6.04 2.72 -7.83
N ARG A 110 -4.72 2.90 -7.69
CA ARG A 110 -3.75 1.84 -7.37
C ARG A 110 -2.78 2.35 -6.31
N SER A 111 -2.30 1.46 -5.45
CA SER A 111 -1.25 1.80 -4.50
C SER A 111 0.07 1.93 -5.24
N CYS A 112 0.65 3.12 -5.26
CA CYS A 112 1.89 3.43 -5.95
C CYS A 112 3.10 3.24 -5.04
N ARG A 113 4.08 2.43 -5.46
CA ARG A 113 5.27 2.13 -4.64
C ARG A 113 6.57 2.68 -5.22
N SER A 114 6.50 3.40 -6.32
CA SER A 114 7.66 4.06 -6.93
C SER A 114 7.25 5.40 -7.51
N PHE A 115 7.90 6.46 -7.05
CA PHE A 115 7.57 7.84 -7.36
C PHE A 115 8.70 8.51 -8.16
N GLN A 116 8.32 9.47 -9.00
CA GLN A 116 9.25 10.35 -9.70
C GLN A 116 10.03 11.20 -8.68
N PRO A 117 11.28 11.62 -8.97
CA PRO A 117 12.15 12.32 -8.00
C PRO A 117 11.85 13.81 -8.00
N ARG A 118 10.57 14.18 -7.92
CA ARG A 118 10.11 15.56 -8.04
C ARG A 118 8.93 15.80 -7.12
N ASP A 119 8.79 17.06 -6.73
CA ASP A 119 7.69 17.49 -5.89
C ASP A 119 6.42 17.70 -6.74
N LEU A 120 5.27 17.71 -6.09
CA LEU A 120 3.99 18.04 -6.69
C LEU A 120 4.04 19.47 -7.26
N THR A 121 3.31 19.68 -8.36
CA THR A 121 3.05 21.05 -8.81
C THR A 121 2.28 21.80 -7.73
N ARG A 122 2.49 23.11 -7.64
CA ARG A 122 1.78 23.99 -6.70
C ARG A 122 0.26 23.80 -6.76
N ALA A 123 -0.31 23.73 -7.97
CA ALA A 123 -1.74 23.52 -8.17
C ALA A 123 -2.23 22.17 -7.62
N HIS A 124 -1.46 21.09 -7.81
CA HIS A 124 -1.83 19.78 -7.25
C HIS A 124 -1.72 19.76 -5.72
N LEU A 125 -0.67 20.37 -5.17
CA LEU A 125 -0.51 20.47 -3.71
C LEU A 125 -1.65 21.27 -3.08
N GLU A 126 -1.95 22.46 -3.61
CA GLU A 126 -3.04 23.31 -3.11
C GLU A 126 -4.39 22.59 -3.17
N ALA A 127 -4.69 21.90 -4.28
CA ALA A 127 -5.92 21.11 -4.41
C ALA A 127 -6.00 19.97 -3.38
N LEU A 128 -4.89 19.30 -3.09
CA LEU A 128 -4.86 18.21 -2.10
C LEU A 128 -4.94 18.71 -0.66
N LEU A 129 -4.34 19.85 -0.34
CA LEU A 129 -4.47 20.49 0.97
C LEU A 129 -5.93 20.92 1.21
N GLU A 130 -6.59 21.49 0.20
CA GLU A 130 -8.00 21.84 0.31
C GLU A 130 -8.89 20.60 0.42
N ALA A 131 -8.63 19.54 -0.35
CA ALA A 131 -9.34 18.27 -0.22
C ALA A 131 -9.19 17.69 1.20
N ALA A 132 -7.98 17.69 1.76
CA ALA A 132 -7.72 17.23 3.12
C ALA A 132 -8.51 18.04 4.15
N ARG A 133 -8.50 19.38 4.03
CA ARG A 133 -9.27 20.27 4.89
C ARG A 133 -10.77 20.02 4.78
N LEU A 134 -11.29 19.91 3.57
CA LEU A 134 -12.71 19.67 3.29
C LEU A 134 -13.18 18.34 3.88
N HIS A 135 -12.45 17.26 3.63
CA HIS A 135 -12.88 15.91 4.02
C HIS A 135 -12.68 15.63 5.51
N CYS A 136 -11.90 16.44 6.23
CA CYS A 136 -11.72 16.33 7.68
C CYS A 136 -12.63 17.25 8.50
N ARG A 137 -13.50 18.05 7.87
CA ARG A 137 -14.45 18.92 8.58
C ARG A 137 -15.41 18.12 9.46
N ALA A 138 -15.84 18.73 10.58
CA ALA A 138 -16.72 18.10 11.57
C ALA A 138 -18.00 17.52 10.94
N GLU A 139 -18.61 18.23 10.00
CA GLU A 139 -19.89 17.87 9.39
C GLU A 139 -19.80 16.68 8.41
N ARG A 140 -18.58 16.27 8.03
CA ARG A 140 -18.34 15.14 7.11
C ARG A 140 -17.89 13.87 7.81
N ARG A 141 -17.72 13.92 9.13
CA ARG A 141 -17.29 12.84 10.01
C ARG A 141 -18.49 12.18 10.67
N ILE A 142 -18.30 10.92 11.06
CA ILE A 142 -19.30 10.14 11.79
C ILE A 142 -19.19 10.43 13.29
N SER A 143 -17.98 10.58 13.82
CA SER A 143 -17.76 10.85 15.24
C SER A 143 -17.35 12.29 15.54
N ALA A 144 -17.51 12.67 16.81
CA ALA A 144 -17.08 13.98 17.30
C ALA A 144 -15.55 14.06 17.47
N ALA A 145 -14.88 12.91 17.67
CA ALA A 145 -13.46 12.83 17.98
C ALA A 145 -12.59 13.46 16.88
N PRO A 146 -11.66 14.38 17.19
CA PRO A 146 -10.88 15.15 16.21
C PRO A 146 -9.96 14.25 15.37
N ILE A 147 -9.89 14.48 14.06
CA ILE A 147 -8.91 13.83 13.16
C ILE A 147 -8.18 14.89 12.34
N ARG A 148 -6.95 14.60 11.92
CA ARG A 148 -6.13 15.50 11.11
C ARG A 148 -5.38 14.75 10.02
N LEU A 149 -5.18 15.42 8.89
CA LEU A 149 -4.26 15.01 7.83
C LEU A 149 -3.17 16.07 7.73
N GLU A 150 -2.03 15.82 8.37
CA GLU A 150 -0.90 16.75 8.39
C GLU A 150 -0.01 16.53 7.17
N TYR A 151 0.25 17.59 6.42
CA TYR A 151 1.16 17.53 5.28
C TYR A 151 2.63 17.58 5.72
N VAL A 152 3.46 16.74 5.11
CA VAL A 152 4.91 16.67 5.34
C VAL A 152 5.64 16.58 4.01
N ALA A 153 6.48 17.58 3.71
CA ALA A 153 7.38 17.61 2.55
C ALA A 153 8.80 17.19 2.98
N ALA A 154 8.97 15.91 3.30
CA ALA A 154 10.26 15.35 3.68
C ALA A 154 10.35 13.88 3.26
N ALA A 155 11.58 13.40 3.01
CA ALA A 155 11.83 11.98 2.79
C ALA A 155 11.64 11.20 4.10
N LEU A 156 10.43 10.67 4.31
CA LEU A 156 10.12 9.83 5.45
C LEU A 156 10.72 8.43 5.28
N THR A 157 11.17 7.86 6.39
CA THR A 157 11.63 6.46 6.45
C THR A 157 10.42 5.53 6.36
N VAL A 158 10.11 5.09 5.15
CA VAL A 158 8.96 4.22 4.86
C VAL A 158 9.33 3.05 3.95
N TRP A 159 8.58 1.97 4.06
CA TRP A 159 8.62 0.82 3.15
C TRP A 159 7.18 0.39 2.86
N PRO A 160 6.83 -0.04 1.63
CA PRO A 160 7.68 -0.36 0.47
C PRO A 160 7.84 0.75 -0.57
N VAL A 161 7.50 1.98 -0.23
CA VAL A 161 7.54 3.11 -1.16
C VAL A 161 8.97 3.56 -1.42
N VAL A 162 9.31 3.80 -2.70
CA VAL A 162 10.59 4.41 -3.10
C VAL A 162 10.36 5.75 -3.80
N GLY A 163 11.22 6.72 -3.52
CA GLY A 163 11.25 8.03 -4.20
C GLY A 163 10.17 9.02 -3.79
N ALA A 164 9.26 8.69 -2.87
CA ALA A 164 8.28 9.65 -2.36
C ALA A 164 8.94 10.69 -1.43
N ARG A 165 8.49 11.94 -1.55
CA ARG A 165 8.99 13.09 -0.78
C ARG A 165 7.89 13.86 -0.05
N GLU A 166 6.65 13.58 -0.37
CA GLU A 166 5.49 14.31 0.13
C GLU A 166 4.48 13.30 0.68
N PHE A 167 3.93 13.63 1.85
CA PHE A 167 3.09 12.71 2.61
C PHE A 167 1.95 13.46 3.29
N PHE A 168 0.81 12.79 3.41
CA PHE A 168 -0.15 13.09 4.47
C PHE A 168 0.08 12.13 5.63
N VAL A 169 0.16 12.66 6.86
CA VAL A 169 0.16 11.88 8.08
C VAL A 169 -1.23 11.94 8.69
N ALA A 170 -1.88 10.78 8.82
CA ALA A 170 -3.20 10.68 9.40
C ALA A 170 -3.10 10.51 10.92
N ILE A 171 -3.69 11.46 11.64
CA ILE A 171 -3.63 11.56 13.10
C ILE A 171 -5.04 11.49 13.68
N ALA A 172 -5.18 10.70 14.74
CA ALA A 172 -6.38 10.60 15.58
C ALA A 172 -5.98 10.78 17.05
N PRO A 173 -6.94 10.84 17.99
CA PRO A 173 -6.62 10.91 19.42
C PRO A 173 -5.79 9.71 19.88
N ARG A 174 -4.96 9.92 20.91
CA ARG A 174 -4.11 8.89 21.50
C ARG A 174 -4.91 7.74 22.09
N GLU A 175 -5.98 8.09 22.81
CA GLU A 175 -6.96 7.13 23.27
C GLU A 175 -7.78 6.62 22.09
N TYR A 176 -7.99 5.29 22.04
CA TYR A 176 -8.65 4.67 20.92
C TYR A 176 -10.13 5.10 20.83
N ASP A 177 -10.48 5.76 19.74
CA ASP A 177 -11.86 6.03 19.35
C ASP A 177 -12.15 5.34 18.01
N ARG A 178 -13.08 4.39 18.02
CA ARG A 178 -13.45 3.62 16.81
C ARG A 178 -13.96 4.53 15.69
N GLY A 179 -14.73 5.56 16.05
CA GLY A 179 -15.28 6.52 15.11
C GLY A 179 -14.17 7.33 14.42
N ALA A 180 -13.19 7.82 15.18
CA ALA A 180 -12.04 8.56 14.67
C ALA A 180 -11.22 7.72 13.68
N VAL A 181 -11.01 6.43 13.97
CA VAL A 181 -10.29 5.53 13.04
C VAL A 181 -11.08 5.32 11.75
N ILE A 182 -12.40 5.13 11.84
CA ILE A 182 -13.28 5.04 10.67
C ILE A 182 -13.26 6.34 9.87
N ASP A 183 -13.32 7.49 10.54
CA ASP A 183 -13.29 8.80 9.89
C ASP A 183 -11.94 9.08 9.23
N VAL A 184 -10.81 8.71 9.85
CA VAL A 184 -9.49 8.73 9.18
C VAL A 184 -9.54 7.92 7.88
N GLY A 185 -10.08 6.70 7.94
CA GLY A 185 -10.26 5.84 6.78
C GLY A 185 -11.06 6.52 5.67
N ARG A 186 -12.24 7.06 6.02
CA ARG A 186 -13.17 7.72 5.09
C ARG A 186 -12.58 9.00 4.49
N SER A 187 -12.04 9.88 5.32
CA SER A 187 -11.51 11.18 4.92
C SER A 187 -10.27 11.03 4.05
N LEU A 188 -9.29 10.23 4.47
CA LEU A 188 -8.09 10.01 3.67
C LEU A 188 -8.40 9.26 2.37
N GLN A 189 -9.36 8.33 2.36
CA GLN A 189 -9.74 7.64 1.12
C GLN A 189 -10.40 8.60 0.11
N ARG A 190 -11.17 9.60 0.55
CA ARG A 190 -11.69 10.66 -0.33
C ARG A 190 -10.54 11.49 -0.92
N VAL A 191 -9.59 11.93 -0.10
CA VAL A 191 -8.38 12.64 -0.57
C VAL A 191 -7.59 11.80 -1.58
N VAL A 192 -7.48 10.48 -1.37
CA VAL A 192 -6.83 9.56 -2.31
C VAL A 192 -7.56 9.47 -3.65
N LEU A 193 -8.89 9.53 -3.67
CA LEU A 193 -9.67 9.56 -4.90
C LEU A 193 -9.52 10.91 -5.62
N ASP A 194 -9.47 12.02 -4.89
CA ASP A 194 -9.20 13.35 -5.44
C ASP A 194 -7.80 13.41 -6.04
N ALA A 195 -6.78 12.88 -5.35
CA ALA A 195 -5.43 12.71 -5.87
C ALA A 195 -5.41 11.88 -7.16
N THR A 196 -6.13 10.76 -7.18
CA THR A 196 -6.25 9.91 -8.36
C THR A 196 -6.83 10.68 -9.54
N ARG A 197 -7.86 11.52 -9.31
CA ARG A 197 -8.46 12.38 -10.35
C ARG A 197 -7.45 13.37 -10.91
N LEU A 198 -6.56 13.92 -10.09
CA LEU A 198 -5.49 14.84 -10.51
C LEU A 198 -4.30 14.15 -11.22
N GLY A 199 -4.31 12.82 -11.34
CA GLY A 199 -3.14 12.07 -11.82
C GLY A 199 -2.02 11.95 -10.78
N VAL A 200 -2.28 12.34 -9.53
CA VAL A 200 -1.37 12.16 -8.40
C VAL A 200 -1.54 10.75 -7.85
N ALA A 201 -0.41 10.04 -7.74
CA ALA A 201 -0.38 8.69 -7.23
C ALA A 201 -0.29 8.69 -5.70
N THR A 202 -0.84 7.65 -5.06
CA THR A 202 -0.88 7.55 -3.60
C THR A 202 -0.52 6.15 -3.10
N CYS A 203 -0.02 6.05 -1.86
CA CYS A 203 0.06 4.77 -1.17
C CYS A 203 -0.07 4.92 0.34
N TRP A 204 -1.01 4.17 0.91
CA TRP A 204 -1.16 4.00 2.35
C TRP A 204 -0.02 3.15 2.91
N ILE A 205 0.53 3.57 4.04
CA ILE A 205 1.62 2.92 4.75
C ILE A 205 1.32 2.99 6.24
N GLY A 206 0.98 1.84 6.84
CA GLY A 206 0.83 1.71 8.29
C GLY A 206 2.11 1.16 8.91
N PRO A 207 2.27 -0.17 9.06
CA PRO A 207 3.41 -0.76 9.77
C PRO A 207 4.79 -0.55 9.10
N GLY A 208 4.79 -0.14 7.84
CA GLY A 208 6.00 0.14 7.07
C GLY A 208 6.58 1.53 7.30
N ALA A 209 5.94 2.39 8.10
CA ALA A 209 6.42 3.73 8.41
C ALA A 209 7.13 3.76 9.76
N ASP A 210 8.32 4.36 9.82
CA ASP A 210 9.00 4.62 11.09
C ASP A 210 8.33 5.79 11.81
N GLN A 211 7.46 5.49 12.77
CA GLN A 211 6.69 6.49 13.51
C GLN A 211 7.58 7.52 14.21
N THR A 212 8.80 7.14 14.62
CA THR A 212 9.75 8.06 15.26
C THR A 212 10.20 9.14 14.28
N SER A 213 10.62 8.77 13.07
CA SER A 213 10.97 9.73 12.02
C SER A 213 9.77 10.58 11.61
N VAL A 214 8.56 10.02 11.56
CA VAL A 214 7.35 10.78 11.22
C VAL A 214 7.06 11.84 12.28
N ALA A 215 7.04 11.47 13.57
CA ALA A 215 6.81 12.39 14.67
C ALA A 215 7.85 13.52 14.70
N ARG A 216 9.12 13.20 14.49
CA ARG A 216 10.20 14.20 14.39
C ARG A 216 9.97 15.21 13.26
N GLN A 217 9.45 14.78 12.12
CA GLN A 217 9.17 15.67 10.97
C GLN A 217 7.89 16.50 11.16
N LEU A 218 6.97 16.06 12.03
CA LEU A 218 5.81 16.85 12.40
C LEU A 218 6.16 17.98 13.37
N GLY A 219 7.15 17.77 14.25
CA GLY A 219 7.56 18.76 15.25
C GLY A 219 6.40 19.12 16.16
N ASP A 220 6.22 20.42 16.44
CA ASP A 220 5.19 20.94 17.34
C ASP A 220 3.74 20.67 16.88
N ARG A 221 3.55 20.18 15.64
CA ARG A 221 2.24 19.77 15.12
C ARG A 221 1.78 18.41 15.66
N PHE A 222 2.63 17.68 16.37
CA PHE A 222 2.33 16.37 16.94
C PHE A 222 2.68 16.31 18.43
N ASP A 223 1.69 15.97 19.26
CA ASP A 223 1.85 15.73 20.68
C ASP A 223 1.67 14.24 20.99
N ALA A 224 2.76 13.53 21.27
CA ALA A 224 2.72 12.08 21.53
C ALA A 224 1.85 11.67 22.74
N THR A 225 1.51 12.61 23.63
CA THR A 225 0.63 12.34 24.78
C THR A 225 -0.85 12.39 24.39
N ARG A 226 -1.19 13.12 23.32
CA ARG A 226 -2.58 13.38 22.88
C ARG A 226 -2.91 12.79 21.52
N ASP A 227 -1.91 12.56 20.68
CA ASP A 227 -2.05 12.16 19.30
C ASP A 227 -1.57 10.71 19.07
N HIS A 228 -2.19 10.06 18.09
CA HIS A 228 -1.74 8.79 17.54
C HIS A 228 -1.68 8.87 16.01
N ILE A 229 -0.51 8.52 15.46
CA ILE A 229 -0.32 8.36 14.02
C ILE A 229 -0.95 7.03 13.60
N ILE A 230 -2.04 7.09 12.84
CA ILE A 230 -2.75 5.93 12.31
C ILE A 230 -1.99 5.34 11.12
N CYS A 231 -1.61 6.19 10.17
CA CYS A 231 -0.83 5.80 8.99
C CYS A 231 -0.23 7.04 8.32
N VAL A 232 0.63 6.81 7.34
CA VAL A 232 1.06 7.83 6.38
C VAL A 232 0.60 7.47 4.98
N CYS A 233 0.30 8.46 4.16
CA CYS A 233 -0.04 8.31 2.76
C CYS A 233 1.01 9.02 1.92
N ALA A 234 1.82 8.27 1.18
CA ALA A 234 2.76 8.84 0.22
C ALA A 234 2.01 9.48 -0.95
N LEU A 235 2.47 10.65 -1.38
CA LEU A 235 1.95 11.44 -2.50
C LEU A 235 3.06 11.67 -3.53
N GLY A 236 2.67 11.84 -4.78
CA GLY A 236 3.58 12.25 -5.85
C GLY A 236 3.21 11.65 -7.20
N TYR A 237 4.06 11.83 -8.20
CA TYR A 237 3.82 11.26 -9.52
C TYR A 237 4.37 9.85 -9.62
N ARG A 238 3.59 8.94 -10.21
CA ARG A 238 4.02 7.56 -10.43
C ARG A 238 5.23 7.51 -11.37
N SER A 239 6.27 6.78 -10.96
CA SER A 239 7.40 6.44 -11.83
C SER A 239 7.11 5.15 -12.62
N ARG A 240 7.59 5.11 -13.85
CA ARG A 240 7.67 3.91 -14.71
C ARG A 240 8.78 2.98 -14.26
N LEU A 241 9.79 3.51 -13.59
CA LEU A 241 10.88 2.74 -13.00
C LEU A 241 10.46 2.27 -11.61
N MET A 242 10.68 0.99 -11.30
CA MET A 242 10.30 0.39 -10.02
C MET A 242 11.23 -0.78 -9.74
N PRO A 243 11.75 -0.93 -8.50
CA PRO A 243 12.66 -2.02 -8.19
C PRO A 243 11.99 -3.37 -8.44
N LEU A 244 12.70 -4.34 -9.00
CA LEU A 244 12.13 -5.62 -9.42
C LEU A 244 11.37 -6.33 -8.29
N ALA A 245 11.94 -6.39 -7.08
CA ALA A 245 11.28 -6.98 -5.92
C ALA A 245 9.96 -6.27 -5.58
N ILE A 246 9.94 -4.93 -5.66
CA ILE A 246 8.72 -4.14 -5.42
C ILE A 246 7.70 -4.36 -6.53
N ARG A 247 8.13 -4.50 -7.78
CA ARG A 247 7.27 -4.77 -8.93
C ARG A 247 6.53 -6.11 -8.77
N ILE A 248 7.25 -7.16 -8.37
CA ILE A 248 6.67 -8.49 -8.11
C ILE A 248 5.67 -8.41 -6.94
N MET A 249 6.08 -7.81 -5.82
CA MET A 249 5.20 -7.63 -4.67
C MET A 249 3.95 -6.81 -5.01
N ASN A 250 4.10 -5.74 -5.80
CA ASN A 250 2.98 -4.89 -6.22
C ASN A 250 1.95 -5.67 -7.05
N ALA A 251 2.41 -6.54 -7.95
CA ALA A 251 1.54 -7.42 -8.72
C ALA A 251 0.77 -8.42 -7.83
N ALA A 252 1.45 -9.02 -6.85
CA ALA A 252 0.83 -9.94 -5.89
C ALA A 252 -0.24 -9.23 -5.03
N MET A 253 0.05 -8.01 -4.55
CA MET A 253 -0.84 -7.21 -3.71
C MET A 253 -2.02 -6.58 -4.47
N HIS A 254 -2.10 -6.75 -5.78
CA HIS A 254 -3.23 -6.24 -6.57
C HIS A 254 -4.42 -7.19 -6.63
N ARG A 255 -4.23 -8.46 -6.28
CA ARG A 255 -5.29 -9.48 -6.30
C ARG A 255 -6.45 -9.11 -5.38
N ARG A 256 -7.68 -9.44 -5.77
CA ARG A 256 -8.89 -9.20 -4.98
C ARG A 256 -9.69 -10.48 -4.79
N LEU A 257 -10.19 -10.68 -3.57
CA LEU A 257 -11.15 -11.72 -3.26
C LEU A 257 -12.40 -11.55 -4.15
N PRO A 258 -13.07 -12.65 -4.55
CA PRO A 258 -14.36 -12.56 -5.23
C PRO A 258 -15.42 -11.95 -4.30
N LEU A 259 -16.48 -11.36 -4.88
CA LEU A 259 -17.57 -10.76 -4.11
C LEU A 259 -18.23 -11.76 -3.15
N THR A 260 -18.30 -13.04 -3.54
CA THR A 260 -18.83 -14.14 -2.70
C THR A 260 -18.08 -14.37 -1.40
N ALA A 261 -16.85 -13.87 -1.27
CA ALA A 261 -16.05 -13.93 -0.04
C ALA A 261 -16.13 -12.64 0.79
N LEU A 262 -16.84 -11.63 0.30
CA LEU A 262 -16.93 -10.29 0.90
C LEU A 262 -18.36 -9.89 1.26
N LEU A 263 -19.36 -10.40 0.53
CA LEU A 263 -20.77 -10.02 0.62
C LEU A 263 -21.62 -11.23 0.98
N PHE A 264 -22.45 -11.08 2.01
CA PHE A 264 -23.18 -12.18 2.64
C PHE A 264 -24.66 -11.85 2.83
N ALA A 265 -25.51 -12.87 2.84
CA ALA A 265 -26.94 -12.76 3.12
C ALA A 265 -27.26 -12.89 4.62
N ASP A 266 -26.29 -13.33 5.44
CA ASP A 266 -26.46 -13.56 6.87
C ASP A 266 -25.38 -12.84 7.70
N ALA A 267 -25.73 -12.50 8.94
CA ALA A 267 -24.83 -11.85 9.89
C ALA A 267 -23.60 -12.70 10.24
N GLY A 268 -23.69 -14.02 10.14
CA GLY A 268 -22.59 -14.96 10.37
C GLY A 268 -21.53 -14.96 9.25
N CYS A 269 -21.78 -14.25 8.14
CA CYS A 269 -20.93 -14.23 6.96
C CYS A 269 -20.66 -15.65 6.41
N THR A 270 -21.72 -16.46 6.27
CA THR A 270 -21.62 -17.86 5.84
C THR A 270 -22.18 -18.12 4.45
N THR A 271 -23.26 -17.43 4.10
CA THR A 271 -24.02 -17.59 2.87
C THR A 271 -23.73 -16.40 1.95
N PRO A 272 -23.13 -16.61 0.76
CA PRO A 272 -22.85 -15.53 -0.17
C PRO A 272 -24.13 -14.78 -0.58
N LEU A 273 -24.03 -13.46 -0.72
CA LEU A 273 -25.12 -12.63 -1.22
C LEU A 273 -25.29 -12.83 -2.72
N ALA A 274 -26.54 -12.97 -3.19
CA ALA A 274 -26.86 -12.95 -4.62
C ALA A 274 -26.77 -11.50 -5.16
N THR A 275 -25.57 -11.09 -5.56
CA THR A 275 -25.25 -9.70 -5.92
C THR A 275 -25.76 -9.27 -7.29
N ASP A 276 -26.08 -10.22 -8.16
CA ASP A 276 -26.52 -10.03 -9.54
C ASP A 276 -28.03 -10.14 -9.72
N THR A 277 -28.77 -10.48 -8.67
CA THR A 277 -30.24 -10.55 -8.68
C THR A 277 -30.88 -9.39 -7.91
N PRO A 278 -32.09 -8.95 -8.30
CA PRO A 278 -32.85 -8.01 -7.50
C PRO A 278 -33.16 -8.55 -6.10
N PRO A 279 -33.18 -7.69 -5.06
CA PRO A 279 -33.01 -6.24 -5.19
C PRO A 279 -31.54 -5.77 -5.16
N PHE A 280 -30.60 -6.65 -4.76
CA PHE A 280 -29.19 -6.30 -4.53
C PHE A 280 -28.42 -5.90 -5.79
N SER A 281 -28.84 -6.34 -6.97
CA SER A 281 -28.24 -5.94 -8.26
C SER A 281 -28.19 -4.42 -8.46
N THR A 282 -29.08 -3.66 -7.81
CA THR A 282 -29.07 -2.18 -7.76
C THR A 282 -27.74 -1.62 -7.24
N PHE A 283 -27.05 -2.35 -6.35
CA PHE A 283 -25.77 -1.95 -5.75
C PHE A 283 -24.55 -2.57 -6.43
N ALA A 284 -24.69 -3.22 -7.59
CA ALA A 284 -23.60 -3.95 -8.25
C ALA A 284 -22.31 -3.13 -8.41
N ARG A 285 -22.43 -1.85 -8.80
CA ARG A 285 -21.26 -0.95 -8.92
C ARG A 285 -20.60 -0.64 -7.59
N ALA A 286 -21.39 -0.51 -6.52
CA ALA A 286 -20.89 -0.27 -5.17
C ALA A 286 -20.17 -1.50 -4.61
N PHE A 287 -20.70 -2.70 -4.84
CA PHE A 287 -20.06 -3.95 -4.49
C PHE A 287 -18.68 -4.09 -5.13
N GLU A 288 -18.59 -3.83 -6.44
CA GLU A 288 -17.31 -3.84 -7.14
C GLU A 288 -16.37 -2.74 -6.63
N ALA A 289 -16.83 -1.51 -6.41
CA ALA A 289 -15.99 -0.47 -5.83
C ALA A 289 -15.44 -0.82 -4.44
N CYS A 290 -16.27 -1.39 -3.57
CA CYS A 290 -15.85 -1.87 -2.24
C CYS A 290 -14.76 -2.94 -2.35
N ARG A 291 -14.88 -3.87 -3.31
CA ARG A 291 -13.85 -4.87 -3.61
C ARG A 291 -12.50 -4.22 -3.99
N TRP A 292 -12.52 -3.09 -4.71
CA TRP A 292 -11.29 -2.40 -5.14
C TRP A 292 -10.67 -1.48 -4.08
N SER A 293 -11.28 -1.35 -2.90
CA SER A 293 -10.74 -0.57 -1.79
C SER A 293 -9.33 -1.05 -1.37
N PRO A 294 -8.46 -0.13 -0.92
CA PRO A 294 -7.19 -0.50 -0.31
C PRO A 294 -7.43 -1.09 1.09
N SER A 295 -6.57 -2.02 1.50
CA SER A 295 -6.50 -2.55 2.87
C SER A 295 -5.04 -2.84 3.23
N SER A 296 -4.74 -2.81 4.54
CA SER A 296 -3.41 -3.18 5.05
C SER A 296 -3.03 -4.57 4.54
N TYR A 297 -1.80 -4.70 4.03
CA TYR A 297 -1.27 -5.93 3.43
C TYR A 297 -2.16 -6.63 2.38
N ASN A 298 -3.16 -5.92 1.83
CA ASN A 298 -4.18 -6.48 0.95
C ASN A 298 -5.05 -7.59 1.62
N GLU A 299 -5.20 -7.55 2.95
CA GLU A 299 -5.94 -8.55 3.73
C GLU A 299 -7.44 -8.58 3.44
N GLN A 300 -8.00 -7.46 2.95
CA GLN A 300 -9.44 -7.33 2.62
C GLN A 300 -10.37 -7.80 3.75
N PRO A 301 -10.23 -7.21 4.96
CA PRO A 301 -10.93 -7.69 6.16
C PRO A 301 -12.43 -7.34 6.20
N THR A 302 -12.90 -6.48 5.31
CA THR A 302 -14.28 -6.00 5.32
C THR A 302 -15.25 -7.10 4.90
N ARG A 303 -16.36 -7.22 5.63
CA ARG A 303 -17.52 -8.06 5.30
C ARG A 303 -18.76 -7.17 5.29
N CYS A 304 -19.64 -7.37 4.31
CA CYS A 304 -20.89 -6.65 4.21
C CYS A 304 -22.04 -7.65 4.14
N VAL A 305 -23.11 -7.35 4.88
CA VAL A 305 -24.32 -8.15 4.94
C VAL A 305 -25.42 -7.38 4.24
N GLY A 306 -26.06 -8.01 3.26
CA GLY A 306 -27.25 -7.47 2.62
C GLY A 306 -28.46 -7.66 3.54
N VAL A 307 -29.14 -6.57 3.87
CA VAL A 307 -30.33 -6.60 4.74
C VAL A 307 -31.51 -6.02 3.97
N LEU A 308 -32.65 -6.70 4.07
CA LEU A 308 -33.93 -6.18 3.59
C LEU A 308 -34.70 -5.61 4.78
N ASP A 309 -35.48 -4.57 4.55
CA ASP A 309 -36.44 -4.08 5.53
C ASP A 309 -37.62 -5.06 5.71
N HIS A 310 -38.55 -4.72 6.60
CA HIS A 310 -39.70 -5.55 6.93
C HIS A 310 -40.63 -5.79 5.73
N ASP A 311 -40.60 -4.93 4.71
CA ASP A 311 -41.42 -5.02 3.50
C ASP A 311 -40.70 -5.76 2.36
N GLY A 312 -39.53 -6.35 2.64
CA GLY A 312 -38.70 -7.03 1.65
C GLY A 312 -38.02 -6.08 0.65
N GLN A 313 -38.02 -4.77 0.93
CA GLN A 313 -37.30 -3.77 0.15
C GLN A 313 -35.88 -3.59 0.69
N LEU A 314 -35.02 -2.93 -0.07
CA LEU A 314 -33.69 -2.56 0.42
C LEU A 314 -33.86 -1.51 1.51
N ALA A 315 -33.40 -1.84 2.73
CA ALA A 315 -33.27 -0.86 3.80
C ALA A 315 -32.37 0.29 3.30
N ARG A 316 -32.93 1.51 3.21
CA ARG A 316 -32.22 2.71 2.75
C ARG A 316 -31.39 3.34 3.85
#